data_AF-A0A1A8QWF5-F1
#
_entry.id   AF-A0A1A8QWF5-F1
#
_cell.length_a   1.000
_cell.length_b   1.000
_cell.length_c   1.000
_cell.angle_alpha   90.00
_cell.angle_beta   90.00
_cell.angle_gamma   90.00
#
_symmetry.space_group_name_H-M   'P 1'
#
loop_
_entity.id
_entity.type
_entity.pdbx_description
1 polymer ?
#
loop_
_entity_poly.entity_id
_entity_poly.type
_entity_poly.pdbx_seq_one_letter_code
_entity_poly.pdbx_strand_id
1 'polypeptide(L)'
;GNFALSRDFVTTDEDVEQQPTQHTVTTQTDYRESETQTDPFSPEYVHQPGITPSELLQLAKLTSGHGLPAGLAEVEMIERMRAKRAWEATLPPVNDLSQFDKRVRMMKEMEAKERAFREQEIQKLQEARSALLMYK
;
A
#
# COMPACT_ATOMS: atom_id res chain seq x y z
N GLY A 1 -37.28 -46.02 60.65
CA GLY A 1 -37.57 -46.45 59.28
C GLY A 1 -36.63 -47.57 58.93
N ASN A 2 -37.16 -48.77 58.70
CA ASN A 2 -36.42 -49.88 58.12
C ASN A 2 -35.94 -49.49 56.73
N PHE A 3 -34.68 -49.73 56.40
CA PHE A 3 -34.31 -50.67 55.34
C PHE A 3 -32.83 -51.02 55.50
N ALA A 4 -32.60 -52.31 55.73
CA ALA A 4 -31.30 -52.91 55.92
C ALA A 4 -30.54 -53.00 54.59
N LEU A 5 -29.23 -52.77 54.66
CA LEU A 5 -28.24 -53.14 53.66
C LEU A 5 -28.30 -54.66 53.40
N SER A 6 -28.35 -55.06 52.14
CA SER A 6 -27.80 -56.35 51.70
C SER A 6 -27.59 -56.37 50.19
N ARG A 7 -26.31 -56.59 49.82
CA ARG A 7 -25.84 -57.53 48.79
C ARG A 7 -26.22 -57.22 47.32
N ASP A 8 -25.36 -57.36 46.33
CA ASP A 8 -24.06 -58.03 46.21
C ASP A 8 -23.30 -57.38 45.05
N PHE A 9 -21.97 -57.38 45.18
CA PHE A 9 -21.02 -57.09 44.13
C PHE A 9 -21.14 -58.15 43.02
N VAL A 10 -21.57 -57.73 41.83
CA VAL A 10 -21.44 -58.51 40.60
C VAL A 10 -20.63 -57.67 39.64
N THR A 11 -19.37 -58.07 39.46
CA THR A 11 -18.51 -57.70 38.34
C THR A 11 -19.13 -58.23 37.06
N THR A 12 -19.71 -57.34 36.26
CA THR A 12 -19.87 -57.56 34.82
C THR A 12 -18.75 -56.79 34.14
N ASP A 13 -17.94 -57.53 33.38
CA ASP A 13 -16.88 -57.03 32.53
C ASP A 13 -17.45 -55.95 31.60
N GLU A 14 -17.21 -54.69 31.94
CA GLU A 14 -17.46 -53.55 31.05
C GLU A 14 -16.17 -53.38 30.23
N ASP A 15 -16.30 -53.62 28.92
CA ASP A 15 -15.27 -53.39 27.91
C ASP A 15 -14.57 -52.06 28.18
N VAL A 16 -13.31 -52.12 28.63
CA VAL A 16 -12.45 -50.95 28.72
C VAL A 16 -12.09 -50.57 27.29
N GLU A 17 -13.00 -49.84 26.64
CA GLU A 17 -12.68 -49.03 25.47
C GLU A 17 -11.57 -48.09 25.92
N GLN A 18 -10.33 -48.46 25.58
CA GLN A 18 -9.16 -47.63 25.83
C GLN A 18 -9.34 -46.35 25.02
N GLN A 19 -9.93 -45.33 25.65
CA GLN A 19 -9.94 -44.00 25.08
C GLN A 19 -8.49 -43.62 24.78
N PRO A 20 -8.20 -43.09 23.58
CA PRO A 20 -6.85 -42.74 23.19
C PRO A 20 -6.27 -41.79 24.25
N THR A 21 -5.13 -42.17 24.84
CA THR A 21 -4.44 -41.40 25.89
C THR A 21 -3.91 -40.05 25.40
N GLN A 22 -4.11 -39.74 24.13
CA GLN A 22 -3.68 -38.53 23.46
C GLN A 22 -4.89 -37.90 22.78
N HIS A 23 -5.23 -36.68 23.20
CA HIS A 23 -6.25 -35.87 22.55
C HIS A 23 -5.58 -34.62 21.99
N THR A 24 -5.86 -34.30 20.73
CA THR A 24 -5.35 -33.08 20.09
C THR A 24 -6.17 -31.89 20.57
N VAL A 25 -5.54 -31.00 21.34
CA VAL A 25 -6.13 -29.73 21.73
C VAL A 25 -5.63 -28.65 20.77
N THR A 26 -6.54 -27.97 20.10
CA THR A 26 -6.23 -26.78 19.31
C THR A 26 -6.41 -25.54 20.19
N THR A 27 -5.33 -24.80 20.46
CA THR A 27 -5.42 -23.52 21.15
C THR A 27 -5.35 -22.42 20.09
N GLN A 28 -6.41 -21.60 20.00
CA GLN A 28 -6.43 -20.40 19.16
C GLN A 28 -6.23 -19.19 20.08
N THR A 29 -5.21 -18.36 19.80
CA THR A 29 -4.97 -17.15 20.59
C THR A 29 -5.96 -16.06 20.20
N ASP A 30 -6.52 -15.36 21.19
CA ASP A 30 -7.42 -14.21 20.95
C ASP A 30 -6.68 -12.98 20.40
N TYR A 31 -5.34 -12.99 20.48
CA TYR A 31 -4.47 -11.95 19.97
C TYR A 31 -3.89 -12.33 18.62
N ARG A 32 -4.07 -11.42 17.66
CA ARG A 32 -3.36 -11.43 16.37
C ARG A 32 -1.95 -10.92 16.60
N GLU A 33 -0.94 -11.72 16.27
CA GLU A 33 0.46 -11.25 16.23
C GLU A 33 0.60 -10.21 15.10
N SER A 34 0.55 -8.92 15.46
CA SER A 34 0.75 -7.80 14.54
C SER A 34 2.23 -7.50 14.25
N GLU A 35 3.14 -8.15 14.99
CA GLU A 35 4.58 -7.88 14.98
C GLU A 35 5.32 -8.63 13.85
N THR A 36 4.67 -9.63 13.24
CA THR A 36 5.21 -10.43 12.11
C THR A 36 4.62 -10.02 10.76
N GLN A 37 4.15 -8.78 10.63
CA GLN A 37 3.58 -8.28 9.38
C GLN A 37 4.71 -7.74 8.48
N THR A 38 5.28 -8.62 7.68
CA THR A 38 6.24 -8.27 6.62
C THR A 38 5.54 -7.55 5.47
N ASP A 39 6.30 -6.73 4.74
CA ASP A 39 5.82 -6.20 3.46
C ASP A 39 5.32 -7.35 2.58
N PRO A 40 4.10 -7.27 2.02
CA PRO A 40 3.59 -8.29 1.12
C PRO A 40 4.59 -8.56 -0.02
N PHE A 41 4.84 -9.84 -0.31
CA PHE A 41 5.72 -10.23 -1.41
C PHE A 41 5.31 -9.51 -2.70
N SER A 42 6.22 -8.69 -3.23
CA SER A 42 6.02 -7.90 -4.43
C SER A 42 6.98 -8.43 -5.52
N PRO A 43 6.51 -9.29 -6.44
CA PRO A 43 7.37 -9.84 -7.48
C PRO A 43 7.87 -8.73 -8.41
N GLU A 44 9.05 -8.91 -8.99
CA GLU A 44 9.61 -7.98 -9.95
C GLU A 44 8.74 -7.91 -11.22
N TYR A 45 8.41 -6.70 -11.65
CA TYR A 45 7.66 -6.48 -12.89
C TYR A 45 8.58 -6.62 -14.10
N VAL A 46 8.31 -7.60 -14.96
CA VAL A 46 9.06 -7.80 -16.21
C VAL A 46 8.44 -6.98 -17.34
N HIS A 47 9.19 -6.03 -17.88
CA HIS A 47 8.76 -5.22 -19.02
C HIS A 47 8.87 -6.00 -20.34
N GLN A 48 7.76 -6.10 -21.07
CA GLN A 48 7.77 -6.68 -22.42
C GLN A 48 8.27 -5.65 -23.45
N PRO A 49 9.24 -6.01 -24.30
CA PRO A 49 9.78 -5.08 -25.30
C PRO A 49 8.71 -4.65 -26.29
N GLY A 50 8.68 -3.34 -26.61
CA GLY A 50 7.74 -2.76 -27.58
C GLY A 50 6.38 -2.33 -27.01
N ILE A 51 6.12 -2.58 -25.72
CA ILE A 51 4.91 -2.13 -25.05
C ILE A 51 5.20 -0.86 -24.27
N THR A 52 4.29 0.12 -24.31
CA THR A 52 4.40 1.30 -23.44
C THR A 52 4.26 0.88 -21.98
N PRO A 53 5.19 1.26 -21.08
CA PRO A 53 5.12 0.87 -19.69
C PRO A 53 3.81 1.37 -19.07
N SER A 54 3.16 0.49 -18.30
CA SER A 54 1.91 0.83 -17.62
C SER A 54 2.09 2.05 -16.72
N GLU A 55 1.07 2.90 -16.64
CA GLU A 55 1.00 4.00 -15.68
C GLU A 55 1.22 3.52 -14.23
N LEU A 56 0.84 2.27 -13.93
CA LEU A 56 1.06 1.66 -12.61
C LEU A 56 2.53 1.60 -12.21
N LEU A 57 3.44 1.45 -13.18
CA LEU A 57 4.88 1.41 -12.89
C LEU A 57 5.39 2.77 -12.37
N GLN A 58 4.71 3.87 -12.69
CA GLN A 58 5.02 5.20 -12.16
C GLN A 58 4.63 5.33 -10.68
N LEU A 59 3.73 4.48 -10.19
CA LEU A 59 3.26 4.44 -8.81
C LEU A 59 4.04 3.45 -7.94
N ALA A 60 5.06 2.79 -8.48
CA ALA A 60 5.84 1.76 -7.75
C ALA A 60 6.53 2.27 -6.47
N LYS A 61 6.63 3.59 -6.28
CA LYS A 61 7.15 4.22 -5.06
C LYS A 61 6.13 4.26 -3.92
N LEU A 62 4.85 4.07 -4.21
CA LEU A 62 3.79 4.05 -3.21
C LEU A 62 3.68 2.63 -2.65
N THR A 63 4.00 2.47 -1.37
CA THR A 63 3.88 1.20 -0.64
C THR A 63 2.97 1.37 0.58
N SER A 64 2.59 0.27 1.22
CA SER A 64 1.77 0.31 2.44
C SER A 64 2.45 1.16 3.50
N GLY A 65 1.76 2.18 4.05
CA GLY A 65 2.35 3.13 5.00
C GLY A 65 3.22 4.22 4.38
N HIS A 66 3.49 4.15 3.07
CA HIS A 66 4.25 5.13 2.30
C HIS A 66 3.44 5.63 1.10
N GLY A 67 2.34 6.32 1.37
CA GLY A 67 1.43 6.87 0.36
C GLY A 67 0.25 5.96 -0.01
N LEU A 68 0.12 4.79 0.61
CA LEU A 68 -1.09 3.97 0.60
C LEU A 68 -1.68 3.78 2.01
N PRO A 69 -3.01 3.89 2.20
CA PRO A 69 -4.01 4.23 1.18
C PRO A 69 -3.84 5.67 0.66
N ALA A 70 -4.03 5.86 -0.65
CA ALA A 70 -3.79 7.14 -1.29
C ALA A 70 -4.75 8.21 -0.75
N GLY A 71 -4.19 9.34 -0.34
CA GLY A 71 -4.93 10.54 0.02
C GLY A 71 -5.11 11.48 -1.16
N LEU A 72 -5.63 12.68 -0.88
CA LEU A 72 -5.86 13.71 -1.90
C LEU A 72 -4.55 14.14 -2.59
N ALA A 73 -3.45 14.24 -1.83
CA ALA A 73 -2.15 14.66 -2.36
C ALA A 73 -1.61 13.66 -3.40
N GLU A 74 -1.71 12.36 -3.12
CA GLU A 74 -1.29 11.31 -4.06
C GLU A 74 -2.17 11.31 -5.31
N VAL A 75 -3.49 11.51 -5.16
CA VAL A 75 -4.41 11.61 -6.32
C VAL A 75 -4.07 12.81 -7.18
N GLU A 76 -3.88 14.00 -6.59
CA GLU A 76 -3.49 15.21 -7.33
C GLU A 76 -2.14 15.03 -8.04
N MET A 77 -1.16 14.38 -7.40
CA MET A 77 0.11 14.02 -8.05
C MET A 77 -0.13 13.17 -9.30
N ILE A 78 -0.98 12.14 -9.21
CA ILE A 78 -1.30 11.25 -10.33
C ILE A 78 -1.96 12.01 -11.47
N GLU A 79 -2.95 12.83 -11.18
CA GLU A 79 -3.65 13.64 -12.18
C GLU A 79 -2.71 14.60 -12.90
N ARG A 80 -1.76 15.20 -12.17
CA ARG A 80 -0.73 16.07 -12.76
C ARG A 80 0.24 15.30 -13.64
N MET A 81 0.63 14.08 -13.26
CA MET A 81 1.44 13.21 -14.13
C MET A 81 0.71 12.87 -15.44
N ARG A 82 -0.60 12.59 -15.37
CA ARG A 82 -1.45 12.38 -16.56
C ARG A 82 -1.52 13.62 -17.43
N ALA A 83 -1.78 14.78 -16.85
CA ALA A 83 -1.84 16.05 -17.56
C ALA A 83 -0.49 16.38 -18.25
N LYS A 84 0.63 16.12 -17.57
CA LYS A 84 1.97 16.29 -18.14
C LYS A 84 2.18 15.38 -19.35
N ARG A 85 1.83 14.10 -19.26
CA ARG A 85 1.90 13.17 -20.41
C ARG A 85 1.02 13.60 -21.57
N ALA A 86 -0.22 14.02 -21.29
CA ALA A 86 -1.13 14.53 -22.31
C ALA A 86 -0.54 15.77 -23.01
N TRP A 87 0.04 16.70 -22.25
CA TRP A 87 0.74 17.87 -22.79
C TRP A 87 1.98 17.49 -23.60
N GLU A 88 2.82 16.55 -23.14
CA GLU A 88 4.00 16.07 -23.86
C GLU A 88 3.62 15.48 -25.22
N ALA A 89 2.49 14.79 -25.32
CA ALA A 89 1.96 14.26 -26.58
C ALA A 89 1.53 15.35 -27.57
N THR A 90 1.27 16.59 -27.10
CA THR A 90 0.95 17.74 -27.97
C THR A 90 2.17 18.47 -28.50
N LEU A 91 3.38 18.16 -28.01
CA LEU A 91 4.59 18.84 -28.43
C LEU A 91 4.94 18.50 -29.89
N PRO A 92 5.42 19.47 -30.68
CA PRO A 92 5.91 19.19 -32.03
C PRO A 92 7.05 18.15 -32.03
N PRO A 93 7.17 17.30 -33.06
CA PRO A 93 8.24 16.31 -33.15
C PRO A 93 9.62 16.96 -33.06
N VAL A 94 10.57 16.28 -32.40
CA VAL A 94 11.95 16.81 -32.23
C VAL A 94 12.68 16.97 -33.56
N ASN A 95 12.35 16.14 -34.55
CA ASN A 95 13.03 16.11 -35.84
C ASN A 95 12.56 17.21 -36.82
N ASP A 96 11.47 17.92 -36.50
CA ASP A 96 10.94 18.98 -37.35
C ASP A 96 11.53 20.35 -36.95
N LEU A 97 12.60 20.75 -37.65
CA LEU A 97 13.29 22.02 -37.40
C LEU A 97 12.40 23.25 -37.63
N SER A 98 11.35 23.15 -38.45
CA SER A 98 10.44 24.27 -38.72
C SER A 98 9.58 24.63 -37.50
N GLN A 99 9.34 23.67 -36.61
CA GLN A 99 8.55 23.84 -35.39
C GLN A 99 9.41 23.89 -34.12
N PHE A 100 10.74 23.96 -34.26
CA PHE A 100 11.67 23.96 -33.14
C PHE A 100 11.38 25.10 -32.16
N ASP A 101 11.23 26.32 -32.67
CA ASP A 101 10.96 27.50 -31.84
C ASP A 101 9.63 27.38 -31.09
N LYS A 102 8.61 26.81 -31.74
CA LYS A 102 7.31 26.52 -31.11
C LYS A 102 7.47 25.52 -29.98
N ARG A 103 8.23 24.43 -30.19
CA ARG A 103 8.51 23.42 -29.15
C ARG A 103 9.25 24.04 -27.96
N VAL A 104 10.29 24.83 -28.21
CA VAL A 104 11.06 25.51 -27.16
C VAL A 104 10.17 26.44 -26.35
N ARG A 105 9.32 27.23 -27.01
CA ARG A 105 8.36 28.11 -26.33
C ARG A 105 7.40 27.32 -25.45
N MET A 106 6.77 26.27 -25.97
CA MET A 106 5.87 25.41 -25.20
C MET A 106 6.57 24.81 -23.97
N MET A 107 7.80 24.32 -24.13
CA MET A 107 8.56 23.76 -23.00
C MET A 107 8.89 24.81 -21.94
N LYS A 108 9.32 26.02 -22.34
CA LYS A 108 9.60 27.12 -21.39
C LYS A 108 8.35 27.54 -20.60
N GLU A 109 7.21 27.63 -21.28
CA GLU A 109 5.93 27.97 -20.63
C GLU A 109 5.53 26.88 -19.61
N MET A 110 5.72 25.61 -19.95
CA MET A 110 5.44 24.51 -19.03
C MET A 110 6.42 24.48 -17.84
N GLU A 111 7.72 24.70 -18.08
CA GLU A 111 8.73 24.77 -17.03
C GLU A 111 8.43 25.90 -16.03
N ALA A 112 8.02 27.07 -16.52
CA ALA A 112 7.66 28.19 -15.66
C ALA A 112 6.47 27.85 -14.74
N LYS A 113 5.44 27.20 -15.27
CA LYS A 113 4.29 26.73 -14.48
C LYS A 113 4.68 25.66 -13.46
N GLU A 114 5.53 24.69 -13.85
CA GLU A 114 6.00 23.65 -12.93
C GLU A 114 6.87 24.24 -11.81
N ARG A 115 7.69 25.25 -12.13
CA ARG A 115 8.49 26.00 -11.16
C ARG A 115 7.59 26.76 -10.18
N ALA A 116 6.61 27.50 -10.68
CA ALA A 116 5.67 28.25 -9.83
C ALA A 116 4.91 27.33 -8.87
N PHE A 117 4.45 26.16 -9.34
CA PHE A 117 3.83 25.18 -8.47
C PHE A 117 4.80 24.69 -7.37
N ARG A 118 6.04 24.32 -7.74
CA ARG A 118 7.04 23.86 -6.76
C ARG A 118 7.36 24.92 -5.72
N GLU A 119 7.45 26.17 -6.15
CA GLU A 119 7.71 27.30 -5.26
C GLU A 119 6.57 27.50 -4.24
N GLN A 120 5.31 27.36 -4.67
CA GLN A 120 4.16 27.40 -3.76
C GLN A 120 4.19 26.29 -2.72
N GLU A 121 4.53 25.06 -3.11
CA GLU A 121 4.64 23.94 -2.17
C GLU A 121 5.77 24.14 -1.16
N ILE A 122 6.93 24.63 -1.63
CA ILE A 122 8.05 24.98 -0.76
C ILE A 122 7.64 26.07 0.23
N GLN A 123 6.93 27.10 -0.24
CA GLN A 123 6.45 28.20 0.60
C GLN A 123 5.50 27.69 1.70
N LYS A 124 4.50 26.88 1.36
CA LYS A 124 3.59 26.26 2.35
C LYS A 124 4.35 25.47 3.43
N LEU A 125 5.36 24.70 3.01
CA LEU A 125 6.18 23.92 3.93
C LEU A 125 7.04 24.82 4.83
N GLN A 126 7.60 25.88 4.27
CA GLN A 126 8.37 26.87 5.03
C GLN A 126 7.50 27.62 6.04
N GLU A 127 6.28 28.01 5.67
CA GLU A 127 5.31 28.66 6.56
C GLU A 127 4.91 27.75 7.71
N ALA A 128 4.57 26.48 7.43
CA ALA A 128 4.24 25.51 8.47
C ALA A 128 5.41 25.31 9.44
N ARG A 129 6.64 25.21 8.91
CA ARG A 129 7.87 25.12 9.74
C ARG A 129 8.10 26.38 10.56
N SER A 130 7.88 27.56 9.96
CA SER A 130 8.04 28.86 10.63
C SER A 130 7.05 29.02 11.77
N ALA A 131 5.78 28.69 11.55
CA ALA A 131 4.74 28.73 12.58
C ALA A 131 5.14 27.89 13.80
N LEU A 132 5.58 26.64 13.60
CA LEU A 132 6.04 25.78 14.68
C LEU A 132 7.23 26.35 15.46
N LEU A 133 8.13 27.08 14.80
CA LEU A 133 9.27 27.72 15.44
C LEU A 133 8.87 28.95 16.27
N MET A 134 7.81 29.66 15.87
CA MET A 134 7.30 30.86 16.57
C MET A 134 6.49 30.52 17.83
N TYR A 135 5.97 29.29 17.94
CA TYR A 135 5.22 28.82 19.11
C TYR A 135 6.11 28.11 20.17
N LYS A 136 7.44 28.18 20.05
CA LYS A 136 8.42 27.71 21.05
C LYS A 136 9.19 28.87 21.65
#